data_AF-A0A917SAE2-F1
#
_entry.id   AF-A0A917SAE2-F1
#
_cell.length_a   1.000
_cell.length_b   1.000
_cell.length_c   1.000
_cell.angle_alpha   90.00
_cell.angle_beta   90.00
_cell.angle_gamma   90.00
#
_symmetry.space_group_name_H-M   'P 1'
#
loop_
_entity.id
_entity.type
_entity.pdbx_description
1 polymer ?
#
loop_
_entity_poly.entity_id
_entity_poly.type
_entity_poly.pdbx_seq_one_letter_code
_entity_poly.pdbx_strand_id
1 'polypeptide(L)'
;MHALEVLADIRDVFTPRPREICDWLAEHALADGGLPFGLGHADSEGEAPHWRDADASVSSLQMTAQLAAQAHRLAALRPDVAGHPWLAGATEYCLFAIADLREPNPYELMFVLRFLDAAAGVNRRAAELVDPYAGRVISDGPTPVAGGAEGEALHLLDFTPYADAPSRAVFGSAAVAKDLERLAGQQQPDGGWTVDYQTFSPASALEWRGYATVQAVRILRSGGL
;
A
#
# COMPACT_ATOMS: atom_id res chain seq x y z
N MET A 1 -1.53 6.86 -7.56
CA MET A 1 -1.32 6.26 -6.22
C MET A 1 -1.83 7.17 -5.09
N HIS A 2 -1.14 8.25 -4.73
CA HIS A 2 -1.44 9.05 -3.52
C HIS A 2 -2.78 9.82 -3.52
N ALA A 3 -3.39 10.08 -4.68
CA ALA A 3 -4.67 10.79 -4.73
C ALA A 3 -5.79 10.02 -4.01
N LEU A 4 -5.91 8.70 -4.23
CA LEU A 4 -6.90 7.87 -3.52
C LEU A 4 -6.61 7.77 -2.03
N GLU A 5 -5.34 7.67 -1.66
CA GLU A 5 -4.91 7.64 -0.26
C GLU A 5 -5.33 8.91 0.48
N VAL A 6 -4.99 10.09 -0.06
CA VAL A 6 -5.37 11.38 0.53
C VAL A 6 -6.89 11.48 0.66
N LEU A 7 -7.64 11.11 -0.39
CA LEU A 7 -9.11 11.12 -0.36
C LEU A 7 -9.67 10.17 0.72
N ALA A 8 -9.09 8.98 0.87
CA ALA A 8 -9.46 8.02 1.92
C ALA A 8 -9.21 8.58 3.32
N ASP A 9 -8.15 9.37 3.49
CA ASP A 9 -7.70 9.87 4.78
C ASP A 9 -8.44 11.13 5.23
N ILE A 10 -8.68 12.07 4.31
CA ILE A 10 -9.48 13.26 4.61
C ILE A 10 -10.97 12.93 4.72
N ARG A 11 -11.38 11.75 4.21
CA ARG A 11 -12.77 11.27 4.22
C ARG A 11 -13.76 12.27 3.61
N ASP A 12 -13.30 13.09 2.67
CA ASP A 12 -14.12 14.11 2.01
C ASP A 12 -15.08 13.43 1.04
N VAL A 13 -16.36 13.43 1.40
CA VAL A 13 -17.43 12.76 0.67
C VAL A 13 -18.16 13.66 -0.33
N PHE A 14 -17.84 14.96 -0.39
CA PHE A 14 -18.64 15.92 -1.17
C PHE A 14 -18.11 16.19 -2.58
N THR A 15 -16.92 15.69 -2.89
CA THR A 15 -16.26 15.89 -4.18
C THR A 15 -16.53 14.74 -5.17
N PRO A 16 -16.65 15.01 -6.49
CA PRO A 16 -16.76 13.96 -7.51
C PRO A 16 -15.44 13.22 -7.76
N ARG A 17 -14.32 13.74 -7.23
CA ARG A 17 -12.96 13.26 -7.52
C ARG A 17 -12.74 11.75 -7.31
N PRO A 18 -13.23 11.10 -6.25
CA PRO A 18 -13.06 9.66 -6.10
C PRO A 18 -13.62 8.86 -7.28
N ARG A 19 -14.81 9.22 -7.77
CA ARG A 19 -15.43 8.56 -8.92
C ARG A 19 -14.66 8.85 -10.21
N GLU A 20 -14.27 10.10 -10.45
CA GLU A 20 -13.46 10.49 -11.62
C GLU A 20 -12.13 9.73 -11.67
N ILE A 21 -11.49 9.51 -10.52
CA ILE A 21 -10.28 8.70 -10.43
C ILE A 21 -10.58 7.24 -10.77
N CYS A 22 -11.67 6.66 -10.28
CA CYS A 22 -12.07 5.31 -10.65
C CYS A 22 -12.41 5.17 -12.15
N ASP A 23 -13.05 6.18 -12.75
CA ASP A 23 -13.31 6.24 -14.19
C ASP A 23 -11.96 6.23 -14.96
N TRP A 24 -11.01 7.08 -14.57
CA TRP A 24 -9.67 7.11 -15.17
C TRP A 24 -8.92 5.78 -15.00
N LEU A 25 -9.00 5.15 -13.82
CA LEU A 25 -8.37 3.85 -13.58
C LEU A 25 -9.03 2.75 -14.41
N ALA A 26 -10.33 2.83 -14.69
CA ALA A 26 -11.02 1.90 -15.59
C ALA A 26 -10.50 2.00 -17.03
N GLU A 27 -10.23 3.22 -17.51
CA GLU A 27 -9.70 3.46 -18.86
C GLU A 27 -8.28 2.92 -19.06
N HIS A 28 -7.50 2.80 -17.98
CA HIS A 28 -6.10 2.37 -18.02
C HIS A 28 -5.88 0.94 -17.48
N ALA A 29 -6.92 0.29 -16.99
CA ALA A 29 -6.87 -1.11 -16.60
C ALA A 29 -6.77 -2.01 -17.83
N LEU A 30 -6.02 -3.10 -17.69
CA LEU A 30 -5.94 -4.16 -18.69
C LEU A 30 -7.20 -5.04 -18.63
N ALA A 31 -7.35 -5.92 -19.61
CA ALA A 31 -8.56 -6.74 -19.78
C ALA A 31 -8.85 -7.67 -18.58
N ASP A 32 -7.84 -7.98 -17.78
CA ASP A 32 -7.97 -8.77 -16.54
C ASP A 32 -8.42 -7.93 -15.33
N GLY A 33 -8.57 -6.61 -15.47
CA GLY A 33 -8.94 -5.68 -14.41
C GLY A 33 -7.75 -5.13 -13.62
N GLY A 34 -6.53 -5.63 -13.88
CA GLY A 34 -5.30 -5.12 -13.27
C GLY A 34 -4.81 -3.85 -13.94
N LEU A 35 -3.96 -3.12 -13.22
CA LEU A 35 -3.23 -1.96 -13.75
C LEU A 35 -1.76 -2.32 -13.92
N PRO A 36 -1.08 -1.80 -14.95
CA PRO A 36 0.36 -1.94 -15.04
C PRO A 36 1.07 -1.22 -13.89
N PHE A 37 2.33 -1.60 -13.63
CA PHE A 37 3.11 -0.98 -12.56
C PHE A 37 3.30 0.52 -12.77
N GLY A 38 3.52 0.93 -14.02
CA GLY A 38 3.59 2.32 -14.45
C GLY A 38 3.02 2.45 -15.85
N LEU A 39 2.56 3.65 -16.19
CA LEU A 39 2.21 4.00 -17.56
C LEU A 39 3.42 4.68 -18.19
N GLY A 40 3.74 4.35 -19.45
CA GLY A 40 4.83 4.98 -20.16
C GLY A 40 4.63 6.49 -20.29
N HIS A 41 5.71 7.25 -20.14
CA HIS A 41 5.73 8.70 -20.35
C HIS A 41 6.85 9.10 -21.33
N ALA A 42 6.67 10.24 -22.01
CA ALA A 42 7.63 10.69 -23.03
C ALA A 42 8.92 11.27 -22.42
N ASP A 43 8.84 11.79 -21.19
CA ASP A 43 9.96 12.32 -20.42
C ASP A 43 10.32 11.34 -19.30
N SER A 44 11.57 10.88 -19.28
CA SER A 44 12.09 9.89 -18.32
C SER A 44 13.38 10.36 -17.63
N GLU A 45 13.74 11.64 -17.81
CA GLU A 45 14.90 12.22 -17.14
C GLU A 45 14.62 12.39 -15.65
N GLY A 46 15.53 11.91 -14.79
CA GLY A 46 15.35 11.95 -13.34
C GLY A 46 14.36 10.92 -12.78
N GLU A 47 13.82 10.03 -13.62
CA GLU A 47 12.91 8.97 -13.22
C GLU A 47 13.65 7.77 -12.60
N ALA A 48 13.04 7.12 -11.61
CA ALA A 48 13.56 5.88 -11.05
C ALA A 48 13.47 4.74 -12.08
N PRO A 49 14.46 3.83 -12.19
CA PRO A 49 14.46 2.74 -13.17
C PRO A 49 13.19 1.90 -13.18
N HIS A 50 12.64 1.57 -12.01
CA HIS A 50 11.43 0.76 -11.90
C HIS A 50 10.17 1.44 -12.46
N TRP A 51 10.14 2.77 -12.57
CA TRP A 51 9.05 3.48 -13.27
C TRP A 51 9.29 3.52 -14.78
N ARG A 52 10.53 3.84 -15.19
CA ARG A 52 10.93 3.92 -16.60
C ARG A 52 10.78 2.59 -17.32
N ASP A 53 11.19 1.51 -16.66
CA ASP A 53 11.27 0.17 -17.24
C ASP A 53 9.96 -0.64 -17.01
N ALA A 54 8.91 0.01 -16.50
CA ALA A 54 7.62 -0.64 -16.26
C ALA A 54 6.96 -1.08 -17.58
N ASP A 55 6.63 -2.36 -17.69
CA ASP A 55 5.89 -2.89 -18.82
C ASP A 55 4.41 -2.52 -18.69
N ALA A 56 3.96 -1.55 -19.50
CA ALA A 56 2.58 -1.08 -19.51
C ALA A 56 1.58 -2.11 -20.07
N SER A 57 2.05 -3.22 -20.65
CA SER A 57 1.21 -4.29 -21.22
C SER A 57 0.89 -5.42 -20.24
N VAL A 58 1.48 -5.40 -19.04
CA VAL A 58 1.34 -6.45 -18.03
C VAL A 58 0.79 -5.87 -16.73
N SER A 59 -0.23 -6.49 -16.17
CA SER A 59 -0.82 -6.10 -14.89
C SER A 59 0.16 -6.36 -13.74
N SER A 60 0.26 -5.39 -12.83
CA SER A 60 1.07 -5.47 -11.63
C SER A 60 0.17 -5.70 -10.41
N LEU A 61 0.41 -6.80 -9.70
CA LEU A 61 -0.24 -7.07 -8.42
C LEU A 61 0.08 -5.97 -7.41
N GLN A 62 1.34 -5.57 -7.31
CA GLN A 62 1.77 -4.52 -6.38
C GLN A 62 1.00 -3.20 -6.59
N MET A 63 0.96 -2.68 -7.82
CA MET A 63 0.29 -1.42 -8.13
C MET A 63 -1.23 -1.53 -7.98
N THR A 64 -1.82 -2.61 -8.49
CA THR A 64 -3.27 -2.81 -8.42
C THR A 64 -3.73 -2.97 -6.98
N ALA A 65 -3.04 -3.78 -6.18
CA ALA A 65 -3.39 -4.00 -4.77
C ALA A 65 -3.30 -2.71 -3.96
N GLN A 66 -2.27 -1.89 -4.19
CA GLN A 66 -2.15 -0.61 -3.51
C GLN A 66 -3.32 0.33 -3.80
N LEU A 67 -3.71 0.46 -5.08
CA LEU A 67 -4.81 1.33 -5.48
C LEU A 67 -6.16 0.78 -5.00
N ALA A 68 -6.38 -0.53 -5.14
CA ALA A 68 -7.58 -1.20 -4.68
C ALA A 68 -7.76 -1.09 -3.16
N ALA A 69 -6.67 -1.17 -2.38
CA ALA A 69 -6.72 -0.98 -0.93
C ALA A 69 -7.30 0.39 -0.55
N GLN A 70 -6.81 1.46 -1.18
CA GLN A 70 -7.31 2.82 -0.90
C GLN A 70 -8.74 3.02 -1.42
N ALA A 71 -9.07 2.43 -2.57
CA ALA A 71 -10.42 2.47 -3.11
C ALA A 71 -11.44 1.72 -2.22
N HIS A 72 -11.07 0.58 -1.62
CA HIS A 72 -11.91 -0.12 -0.64
C HIS A 72 -12.12 0.69 0.65
N ARG A 73 -11.06 1.35 1.15
CA ARG A 73 -11.19 2.29 2.29
C ARG A 73 -12.17 3.42 1.99
N LEU A 74 -12.14 3.96 0.77
CA LEU A 74 -13.09 4.97 0.29
C LEU A 74 -14.51 4.40 0.11
N ALA A 75 -14.63 3.20 -0.47
CA ALA A 75 -15.90 2.53 -0.74
C ALA A 75 -16.76 2.35 0.51
N ALA A 76 -16.13 2.16 1.68
CA ALA A 76 -16.82 2.11 2.97
C ALA A 76 -17.60 3.39 3.31
N LEU A 77 -17.24 4.52 2.70
CA LEU A 77 -17.84 5.84 2.89
C LEU A 77 -18.57 6.36 1.64
N ARG A 78 -18.38 5.70 0.49
CA ARG A 78 -18.74 6.20 -0.84
C ARG A 78 -19.39 5.11 -1.69
N PRO A 79 -20.73 5.09 -1.78
CA PRO A 79 -21.45 4.10 -2.59
C PRO A 79 -21.10 4.12 -4.09
N ASP A 80 -20.74 5.28 -4.63
CA ASP A 80 -20.34 5.46 -6.02
C ASP A 80 -18.96 4.85 -6.32
N VAL A 81 -18.06 4.80 -5.34
CA VAL A 81 -16.80 4.05 -5.42
C VAL A 81 -17.06 2.56 -5.18
N ALA A 82 -17.88 2.22 -4.18
CA ALA A 82 -18.20 0.84 -3.84
C ALA A 82 -18.85 0.07 -5.00
N GLY A 83 -19.73 0.73 -5.76
CA GLY A 83 -20.39 0.16 -6.94
C GLY A 83 -19.61 0.32 -8.25
N HIS A 84 -18.38 0.83 -8.22
CA HIS A 84 -17.65 1.14 -9.44
C HIS A 84 -17.10 -0.13 -10.13
N PRO A 85 -17.32 -0.32 -11.45
CA PRO A 85 -16.85 -1.52 -12.16
C PRO A 85 -15.35 -1.76 -12.05
N TRP A 86 -14.52 -0.72 -12.10
CA TRP A 86 -13.07 -0.85 -11.93
C TRP A 86 -12.68 -1.46 -10.58
N LEU A 87 -13.31 -1.05 -9.46
CA LEU A 87 -12.97 -1.61 -8.16
C LEU A 87 -13.31 -3.10 -8.09
N ALA A 88 -14.45 -3.51 -8.68
CA ALA A 88 -14.81 -4.92 -8.77
C ALA A 88 -13.78 -5.72 -9.60
N GLY A 89 -13.38 -5.21 -10.78
CA GLY A 89 -12.37 -5.83 -11.63
C GLY A 89 -11.00 -5.94 -10.96
N ALA A 90 -10.51 -4.84 -10.38
CA ALA A 90 -9.24 -4.81 -9.65
C ALA A 90 -9.24 -5.77 -8.45
N THR A 91 -10.37 -5.89 -7.75
CA THR A 91 -10.51 -6.83 -6.63
C THR A 91 -10.40 -8.28 -7.09
N GLU A 92 -11.10 -8.63 -8.17
CA GLU A 92 -11.02 -9.99 -8.73
C GLU A 92 -9.63 -10.31 -9.26
N TYR A 93 -8.99 -9.38 -9.97
CA TYR A 93 -7.60 -9.50 -10.39
C TYR A 93 -6.67 -9.78 -9.20
N CYS A 94 -6.71 -8.93 -8.16
CA CYS A 94 -5.86 -9.09 -6.98
C CYS A 94 -6.09 -10.45 -6.31
N LEU A 95 -7.34 -10.84 -6.07
CA LEU A 95 -7.65 -12.14 -5.43
C LEU A 95 -7.22 -13.33 -6.28
N PHE A 96 -7.30 -13.23 -7.61
CA PHE A 96 -6.79 -14.26 -8.51
C PHE A 96 -5.26 -14.36 -8.43
N ALA A 97 -4.56 -13.24 -8.61
CA ALA A 97 -3.09 -13.22 -8.55
C ALA A 97 -2.55 -13.65 -7.17
N ILE A 98 -3.21 -13.26 -6.08
CA ILE A 98 -2.86 -13.66 -4.71
C ILE A 98 -3.02 -15.18 -4.49
N ALA A 99 -3.96 -15.85 -5.15
CA ALA A 99 -4.14 -17.30 -4.99
C ALA A 99 -2.93 -18.10 -5.51
N ASP A 100 -2.25 -17.58 -6.54
CA ASP A 100 -1.08 -18.21 -7.15
C ASP A 100 0.26 -17.70 -6.58
N LEU A 101 0.23 -16.64 -5.77
CA LEU A 101 1.42 -15.99 -5.23
C LEU A 101 2.10 -16.85 -4.13
N ARG A 102 3.27 -17.41 -4.47
CA ARG A 102 4.06 -18.29 -3.59
C ARG A 102 5.08 -17.51 -2.77
N GLU A 103 5.93 -16.73 -3.43
CA GLU A 103 7.07 -16.05 -2.80
C GLU A 103 7.04 -14.55 -3.15
N PRO A 104 6.15 -13.76 -2.52
CA PRO A 104 6.10 -12.33 -2.77
C PRO A 104 7.37 -11.65 -2.30
N ASN A 105 7.85 -10.67 -3.07
CA ASN A 105 8.83 -9.72 -2.56
C ASN A 105 8.18 -8.88 -1.42
N PRO A 106 8.97 -8.22 -0.55
CA PRO A 106 8.42 -7.54 0.62
C PRO A 106 7.40 -6.44 0.29
N TYR A 107 7.61 -5.64 -0.76
CA TYR A 107 6.65 -4.60 -1.15
C TYR A 107 5.35 -5.18 -1.70
N GLU A 108 5.43 -6.24 -2.51
CA GLU A 108 4.25 -6.94 -2.98
C GLU A 108 3.46 -7.53 -1.81
N LEU A 109 4.13 -8.18 -0.84
CA LEU A 109 3.49 -8.68 0.38
C LEU A 109 2.82 -7.56 1.17
N MET A 110 3.50 -6.43 1.33
CA MET A 110 2.97 -5.24 2.02
C MET A 110 1.67 -4.75 1.39
N PHE A 111 1.63 -4.58 0.07
CA PHE A 111 0.42 -4.10 -0.61
C PHE A 111 -0.67 -5.16 -0.71
N VAL A 112 -0.32 -6.44 -0.83
CA VAL A 112 -1.26 -7.55 -0.72
C VAL A 112 -1.96 -7.53 0.64
N LEU A 113 -1.22 -7.45 1.75
CA LEU A 113 -1.84 -7.46 3.08
C LEU A 113 -2.73 -6.24 3.30
N ARG A 114 -2.28 -5.05 2.90
CA ARG A 114 -3.09 -3.81 2.96
C ARG A 114 -4.37 -3.90 2.13
N PHE A 115 -4.32 -4.55 0.96
CA PHE A 115 -5.51 -4.81 0.14
C PHE A 115 -6.47 -5.78 0.83
N LEU A 116 -5.95 -6.90 1.34
CA LEU A 116 -6.77 -7.90 2.03
C LEU A 116 -7.46 -7.29 3.25
N ASP A 117 -6.74 -6.48 4.05
CA ASP A 117 -7.30 -5.75 5.19
C ASP A 117 -8.45 -4.83 4.79
N ALA A 118 -8.28 -4.06 3.72
CA ALA A 118 -9.30 -3.13 3.26
C ALA A 118 -10.53 -3.83 2.66
N ALA A 119 -10.33 -4.98 1.99
CA ALA A 119 -11.39 -5.70 1.30
C ALA A 119 -12.13 -6.74 2.17
N ALA A 120 -11.53 -7.21 3.27
CA ALA A 120 -12.06 -8.31 4.08
C ALA A 120 -13.48 -8.05 4.63
N GLY A 121 -13.84 -6.79 4.91
CA GLY A 121 -15.17 -6.42 5.40
C GLY A 121 -16.29 -6.60 4.37
N VAL A 122 -15.96 -6.66 3.08
CA VAL A 122 -16.93 -6.72 1.97
C VAL A 122 -16.70 -7.91 1.03
N ASN A 123 -15.57 -8.60 1.14
CA ASN A 123 -15.22 -9.74 0.30
C ASN A 123 -14.71 -10.92 1.15
N ARG A 124 -15.46 -12.02 1.13
CA ARG A 124 -15.15 -13.23 1.89
C ARG A 124 -13.82 -13.88 1.50
N ARG A 125 -13.47 -13.92 0.20
CA ARG A 125 -12.19 -14.50 -0.27
C ARG A 125 -11.02 -13.68 0.26
N ALA A 126 -11.16 -12.36 0.32
CA ALA A 126 -10.14 -11.49 0.90
C ALA A 126 -9.97 -11.79 2.40
N ALA A 127 -11.08 -11.92 3.15
CA ALA A 127 -11.04 -12.26 4.57
C ALA A 127 -10.35 -13.61 4.85
N GLU A 128 -10.63 -14.64 4.04
CA GLU A 128 -10.02 -15.97 4.16
C GLU A 128 -8.50 -15.96 3.87
N LEU A 129 -7.99 -14.94 3.18
CA LEU A 129 -6.58 -14.80 2.82
C LEU A 129 -5.78 -13.92 3.81
N VAL A 130 -6.42 -13.22 4.75
CA VAL A 130 -5.73 -12.36 5.73
C VAL A 130 -4.74 -13.18 6.57
N ASP A 131 -5.20 -14.22 7.27
CA ASP A 131 -4.34 -14.99 8.19
C ASP A 131 -3.15 -15.67 7.47
N PRO A 132 -3.35 -16.36 6.32
CA PRO A 132 -2.24 -16.98 5.60
C PRO A 132 -1.17 -15.99 5.13
N TYR A 133 -1.55 -14.75 4.76
CA TYR A 133 -0.59 -13.74 4.30
C TYR A 133 0.03 -12.94 5.44
N ALA A 134 -0.73 -12.64 6.50
CA ALA A 134 -0.19 -12.07 7.72
C ALA A 134 0.86 -13.00 8.35
N GLY A 135 0.64 -14.33 8.29
CA GLY A 135 1.60 -15.34 8.76
C GLY A 135 2.92 -15.38 7.97
N ARG A 136 3.04 -14.68 6.83
CA ARG A 136 4.29 -14.54 6.08
C ARG A 136 5.14 -13.35 6.53
N VAL A 137 4.60 -12.47 7.38
CA VAL A 137 5.28 -11.26 7.87
C VAL A 137 6.22 -11.62 9.02
N ILE A 138 7.47 -11.14 8.95
CA ILE A 138 8.41 -11.21 10.06
C ILE A 138 7.95 -10.22 11.13
N SER A 139 7.53 -10.74 12.28
CA SER A 139 6.88 -9.92 13.32
C SER A 139 7.86 -9.32 14.34
N ASP A 140 9.10 -9.81 14.43
CA ASP A 140 10.06 -9.44 15.47
C ASP A 140 11.40 -8.90 14.95
N GLY A 141 11.43 -8.39 13.72
CA GLY A 141 12.62 -7.82 13.10
C GLY A 141 12.38 -7.26 11.70
N PRO A 142 13.46 -6.83 11.02
CA PRO A 142 13.37 -6.34 9.64
C PRO A 142 13.04 -7.47 8.67
N THR A 143 12.26 -7.14 7.64
CA THR A 143 12.03 -7.92 6.42
C THR A 143 12.90 -7.32 5.30
N PRO A 144 14.07 -7.89 4.99
CA PRO A 144 15.00 -7.30 4.03
C PRO A 144 14.42 -7.23 2.62
N VAL A 145 14.64 -6.12 1.92
CA VAL A 145 14.26 -5.97 0.51
C VAL A 145 15.39 -6.48 -0.38
N ALA A 146 15.24 -7.71 -0.89
CA ALA A 146 16.20 -8.29 -1.82
C ALA A 146 16.26 -7.46 -3.12
N GLY A 147 17.46 -7.02 -3.50
CA GLY A 147 17.68 -6.15 -4.66
C GLY A 147 17.40 -4.67 -4.41
N GLY A 148 17.04 -4.28 -3.18
CA GLY A 148 16.93 -2.89 -2.74
C GLY A 148 18.27 -2.27 -2.37
N ALA A 149 18.21 -1.05 -1.81
CA ALA A 149 19.36 -0.35 -1.26
C ALA A 149 19.97 -1.08 -0.05
N GLU A 150 21.22 -0.76 0.27
CA GLU A 150 21.88 -1.32 1.45
C GLU A 150 21.11 -0.93 2.72
N GLY A 151 20.65 -1.95 3.46
CA GLY A 151 19.88 -1.77 4.68
C GLY A 151 18.38 -1.53 4.47
N GLU A 152 17.88 -1.56 3.23
CA GLU A 152 16.46 -1.40 2.93
C GLU A 152 15.65 -2.57 3.50
N ALA A 153 14.69 -2.26 4.38
CA ALA A 153 13.87 -3.27 5.04
C ALA A 153 12.50 -2.74 5.46
N LEU A 154 11.48 -3.58 5.26
CA LEU A 154 10.15 -3.35 5.82
C LEU A 154 10.05 -3.95 7.22
N HIS A 155 9.16 -3.38 8.03
CA HIS A 155 8.89 -3.81 9.40
C HIS A 155 7.40 -4.08 9.59
N LEU A 156 7.03 -4.69 10.72
CA LEU A 156 5.67 -5.15 11.00
C LEU A 156 4.59 -4.09 10.69
N LEU A 157 4.78 -2.85 11.13
CA LEU A 157 3.81 -1.76 10.92
C LEU A 157 3.76 -1.24 9.49
N ASP A 158 4.71 -1.58 8.63
CA ASP A 158 4.60 -1.32 7.20
C ASP A 158 3.57 -2.25 6.55
N PHE A 159 3.50 -3.51 6.97
CA PHE A 159 2.52 -4.48 6.46
C PHE A 159 1.11 -4.23 6.99
N THR A 160 1.00 -3.82 8.26
CA THR A 160 -0.26 -3.54 8.94
C THR A 160 -0.20 -2.16 9.61
N PRO A 161 -0.42 -1.05 8.87
CA PRO A 161 -0.28 0.30 9.43
C PRO A 161 -1.50 0.77 10.23
N TYR A 162 -2.67 0.14 10.04
CA TYR A 162 -3.91 0.54 10.73
C TYR A 162 -4.13 -0.32 11.98
N ALA A 163 -4.49 0.31 13.09
CA ALA A 163 -4.68 -0.39 14.36
C ALA A 163 -5.93 -1.30 14.37
N ASP A 164 -6.92 -0.99 13.54
CA ASP A 164 -8.20 -1.69 13.38
C ASP A 164 -8.23 -2.66 12.19
N ALA A 165 -7.09 -2.85 11.50
CA ALA A 165 -6.97 -3.77 10.39
C ALA A 165 -7.21 -5.23 10.83
N PRO A 166 -7.92 -6.06 10.02
CA PRO A 166 -8.10 -7.49 10.29
C PRO A 166 -6.79 -8.24 10.59
N SER A 167 -5.73 -7.98 9.83
CA SER A 167 -4.40 -8.58 10.01
C SER A 167 -3.80 -8.32 11.40
N ARG A 168 -4.20 -7.24 12.09
CA ARG A 168 -3.70 -6.91 13.42
C ARG A 168 -3.94 -8.04 14.42
N ALA A 169 -5.02 -8.79 14.28
CA ALA A 169 -5.38 -9.88 15.18
C ALA A 169 -4.39 -11.07 15.13
N VAL A 170 -3.61 -11.20 14.06
CA VAL A 170 -2.61 -12.26 13.89
C VAL A 170 -1.33 -11.96 14.66
N PHE A 171 -1.02 -10.68 14.87
CA PHE A 171 0.23 -10.25 15.48
C PHE A 171 0.10 -10.10 16.99
N GLY A 172 1.06 -10.66 17.73
CA GLY A 172 1.11 -10.52 19.18
C GLY A 172 1.28 -9.06 19.61
N SER A 173 0.57 -8.65 20.66
CA SER A 173 0.61 -7.27 21.17
C SER A 173 2.03 -6.78 21.53
N ALA A 174 2.90 -7.68 22.01
CA ALA A 174 4.29 -7.36 22.31
C ALA A 174 5.11 -7.05 21.05
N ALA A 175 4.86 -7.74 19.94
CA ALA A 175 5.53 -7.47 18.66
C ALA A 175 5.10 -6.10 18.10
N VAL A 176 3.80 -5.81 18.16
CA VAL A 176 3.25 -4.52 17.76
C VAL A 176 3.81 -3.38 18.61
N ALA A 177 3.84 -3.53 19.94
CA ALA A 177 4.40 -2.53 20.84
C ALA A 177 5.90 -2.29 20.57
N LYS A 178 6.68 -3.36 20.37
CA LYS A 178 8.11 -3.27 20.03
C LYS A 178 8.33 -2.51 18.72
N ASP A 179 7.50 -2.75 17.70
CA ASP A 179 7.63 -2.06 16.42
C ASP A 179 7.18 -0.58 16.49
N LEU A 180 6.18 -0.28 17.33
CA LEU A 180 5.78 1.10 17.66
C LEU A 180 6.92 1.87 18.35
N GLU A 181 7.58 1.25 19.34
CA GLU A 181 8.75 1.82 20.02
C GLU A 181 9.92 2.03 19.05
N ARG A 182 10.19 1.07 18.16
CA ARG A 182 11.19 1.23 17.09
C ARG A 182 10.85 2.44 16.22
N LEU A 183 9.62 2.53 15.73
CA LEU A 183 9.18 3.63 14.88
C LEU A 183 9.31 4.97 15.61
N ALA A 184 8.88 5.06 16.87
CA ALA A 184 9.04 6.27 17.68
C ALA A 184 10.52 6.66 17.86
N GLY A 185 11.39 5.68 18.10
CA GLY A 185 12.84 5.88 18.25
C GLY A 185 13.57 6.31 16.97
N GLN A 186 12.93 6.24 15.80
CA GLN A 186 13.49 6.69 14.52
C GLN A 186 13.24 8.17 14.22
N GLN A 187 12.50 8.87 15.09
CA GLN A 187 12.27 10.30 14.93
C GLN A 187 13.60 11.08 14.92
N GLN A 188 13.79 11.89 13.89
CA GLN A 188 14.95 12.76 13.75
C GLN A 188 14.85 13.99 14.68
N PRO A 189 15.96 14.70 14.97
CA PRO A 189 15.95 15.86 15.86
C PRO A 189 15.00 17.01 15.45
N ASP A 190 14.67 17.09 14.16
CA ASP A 190 13.73 18.07 13.60
C ASP A 190 12.26 17.57 13.59
N GLY A 191 12.02 16.38 14.16
CA GLY A 191 10.70 15.77 14.33
C GLY A 191 10.22 14.91 13.16
N GLY A 192 10.99 14.74 12.08
CA GLY A 192 10.58 13.91 10.95
C GLY A 192 11.16 12.49 10.94
N TRP A 193 10.80 11.73 9.91
CA TRP A 193 11.31 10.38 9.63
C TRP A 193 11.94 10.33 8.24
N THR A 194 13.02 9.57 8.11
CA THR A 194 13.72 9.31 6.85
C THR A 194 13.23 8.03 6.20
N VAL A 195 13.66 7.80 4.96
CA VAL A 195 13.46 6.54 4.23
C VAL A 195 14.80 5.85 4.04
N ASP A 196 14.77 4.52 3.95
CA ASP A 196 15.95 3.65 3.81
C ASP A 196 16.16 3.15 2.37
N TYR A 197 15.12 3.19 1.54
CA TYR A 197 15.22 2.89 0.11
C TYR A 197 15.93 3.97 -0.68
N GLN A 198 16.44 3.57 -1.86
CA GLN A 198 17.15 4.48 -2.76
C GLN A 198 16.24 5.62 -3.23
N THR A 199 16.74 6.84 -3.08
CA THR A 199 16.12 8.04 -3.67
C THR A 199 16.88 8.41 -4.94
N PHE A 200 16.15 8.74 -6.00
CA PHE A 200 16.73 8.96 -7.33
C PHE A 200 16.95 10.45 -7.64
N SER A 201 16.56 11.34 -6.73
CA SER A 201 16.86 12.78 -6.80
C SER A 201 16.79 13.44 -5.40
N PRO A 202 17.44 14.61 -5.20
CA PRO A 202 17.30 15.37 -3.96
C PRO A 202 15.85 15.78 -3.65
N ALA A 203 15.05 16.06 -4.70
CA ALA A 203 13.63 16.37 -4.55
C ALA A 203 12.84 15.15 -4.05
N SER A 204 13.07 13.98 -4.66
CA SER A 204 12.45 12.73 -4.24
C SER A 204 12.76 12.38 -2.78
N ALA A 205 13.99 12.64 -2.32
CA ALA A 205 14.35 12.44 -0.92
C ALA A 205 13.52 13.32 0.03
N LEU A 206 13.27 14.59 -0.32
CA LEU A 206 12.45 15.49 0.49
C LEU A 206 10.96 15.10 0.48
N GLU A 207 10.43 14.74 -0.68
CA GLU A 207 9.03 14.31 -0.85
C GLU A 207 8.74 13.04 -0.04
N TRP A 208 9.59 12.03 -0.16
CA TRP A 208 9.46 10.77 0.57
C TRP A 208 9.66 10.95 2.07
N ARG A 209 10.56 11.83 2.50
CA ARG A 209 10.71 12.18 3.92
C ARG A 209 9.42 12.80 4.47
N GLY A 210 8.76 13.67 3.70
CA GLY A 210 7.45 14.23 4.06
C GLY A 210 6.39 13.15 4.21
N TYR A 211 6.30 12.24 3.23
CA TYR A 211 5.38 11.13 3.26
C TYR A 211 5.63 10.18 4.44
N ALA A 212 6.88 9.74 4.65
CA ALA A 212 7.27 8.87 5.76
C ALA A 212 6.96 9.49 7.12
N THR A 213 7.17 10.80 7.27
CA THR A 213 6.83 11.54 8.50
C THR A 213 5.33 11.48 8.78
N VAL A 214 4.48 11.73 7.79
CA VAL A 214 3.02 11.67 7.97
C VAL A 214 2.57 10.25 8.29
N GLN A 215 3.10 9.23 7.62
CA GLN A 215 2.77 7.83 7.92
C GLN A 215 3.19 7.44 9.35
N ALA A 216 4.41 7.79 9.77
CA ALA A 216 4.90 7.49 11.10
C ALA A 216 4.02 8.11 12.19
N VAL A 217 3.70 9.40 12.07
CA VAL A 217 2.83 10.11 13.01
C VAL A 217 1.44 9.47 13.09
N ARG A 218 0.88 9.03 11.97
CA ARG A 218 -0.44 8.39 11.94
C ARG A 218 -0.43 7.03 12.63
N ILE A 219 0.57 6.20 12.33
CA ILE A 219 0.75 4.89 12.94
C ILE A 219 0.92 5.05 14.46
N LEU A 220 1.83 5.92 14.91
CA LEU A 220 2.08 6.16 16.34
C LEU A 220 0.84 6.65 17.06
N ARG A 221 0.14 7.66 16.50
CA ARG A 221 -1.12 8.16 17.08
C ARG A 221 -2.19 7.09 17.21
N SER A 222 -2.34 6.23 16.19
CA SER A 222 -3.30 5.13 16.23
C SER A 222 -2.90 4.04 17.24
N GLY A 223 -1.60 3.87 17.50
CA GLY A 223 -1.03 2.97 18.48
C GLY A 223 -0.98 3.52 19.91
N GLY A 224 -1.40 4.77 20.12
CA GLY A 224 -1.43 5.42 21.43
C GLY A 224 -0.12 6.06 21.88
N LEU A 225 0.79 6.36 20.94
CA LEU A 225 2.05 7.09 21.15
C LEU A 225 2.04 8.47 20.48
#